data_AF-A0A7Y5DZA0-F1
#
_entry.id   AF-A0A7Y5DZA0-F1
#
_cell.length_a   1.000
_cell.length_b   1.000
_cell.length_c   1.000
_cell.angle_alpha   90.00
_cell.angle_beta   90.00
_cell.angle_gamma   90.00
#
_symmetry.space_group_name_H-M   'P 1'
#
loop_
_entity.id
_entity.type
_entity.pdbx_description
1 polymer ?
#
loop_
_entity_poly.entity_id
_entity_poly.type
_entity_poly.pdbx_seq_one_letter_code
_entity_poly.pdbx_strand_id
1 'polypeptide(L)'
;MRSFLALASSFSRTARLTAVAVSAVGLSFAVSHCSSDGGSGFTDPDASILGGDGSIIPPLGGDGSVDAKRPVDKCKVAPDEDNGGGLECTKSSPPNSFKPVLKWSWKAPVLPGTTDGSMVLPLVANLTDDNADGKVDLCDVPDVLVTVGGGGIGASGKIYMLAGNDGKVEIEFQGNIDASVTPALGDLDGDGVPEIVTNDVAGHVIAYDNKGKVKWTGADVGFHKTQMNSYCHAMAIYDLDADGSPEIISAFEVYDNTGKRKFFHDVSSFQGQYWCPANTAADLDGDGKLEVIFGNAAYRSDGTKLWQIPGPPGQPQIANLDADPDPEIFVARQDGILVLEHTGAIKFGPLNLLGESTSPNCWSKPGAVHDFDGDGIADLSASTCTKYGVYKMGATGLTLNWQKAVNDTSGLASTTAFDFLGRGIAQAVYGDQASLFVFDGKTGDTNLQADRSSGTLIEYPVVADVDNDQSADIVVVSNANFGTNYKNTVDVWQDAEKRWIPTRRIWNQHAYHVTNVREDGTIPKKMVPNWKKLNTFRTNAQIEGNGDCAPPPPNKPK
;
A
#
# COMPACT_ATOMS: atom_id res chain seq x y z
N MET A 1 -13.99 -8.87 -32.37
CA MET A 1 -14.07 -9.95 -31.37
C MET A 1 -15.44 -9.93 -30.72
N ARG A 2 -16.33 -10.84 -31.11
CA ARG A 2 -17.65 -11.07 -30.49
C ARG A 2 -17.70 -12.55 -30.11
N SER A 3 -17.22 -12.90 -28.91
CA SER A 3 -17.39 -14.23 -28.30
C SER A 3 -16.85 -14.19 -26.87
N PHE A 4 -17.53 -13.50 -25.97
CA PHE A 4 -17.41 -13.74 -24.53
C PHE A 4 -18.80 -13.52 -23.91
N LEU A 5 -19.21 -14.47 -23.07
CA LEU A 5 -20.48 -14.58 -22.31
C LEU A 5 -21.73 -15.10 -23.03
N ALA A 6 -21.99 -16.40 -22.89
CA ALA A 6 -23.34 -16.96 -22.76
C ALA A 6 -23.27 -18.35 -22.10
N LEU A 7 -23.21 -18.42 -20.77
CA LEU A 7 -23.58 -19.61 -19.98
C LEU A 7 -23.59 -19.28 -18.48
N ALA A 8 -24.71 -18.77 -17.97
CA ALA A 8 -25.19 -18.98 -16.58
C ALA A 8 -26.43 -18.11 -16.31
N SER A 9 -27.63 -18.58 -16.66
CA SER A 9 -28.86 -18.07 -16.04
C SER A 9 -30.00 -19.08 -16.15
N SER A 10 -30.20 -19.90 -15.12
CA SER A 10 -31.47 -20.60 -14.92
C SER A 10 -31.56 -21.06 -13.46
N PHE A 11 -32.74 -20.82 -12.87
CA PHE A 11 -33.27 -21.26 -11.58
C PHE A 11 -33.38 -20.18 -10.49
N SER A 12 -34.55 -19.52 -10.49
CA SER A 12 -35.15 -18.91 -9.30
C SER A 12 -36.44 -19.67 -8.98
N ARG A 13 -36.57 -20.15 -7.74
CA ARG A 13 -37.85 -20.54 -7.12
C ARG A 13 -37.94 -19.89 -5.74
N THR A 14 -38.91 -18.98 -5.66
CA THR A 14 -39.77 -18.60 -4.53
C THR A 14 -39.64 -19.37 -3.21
N ALA A 15 -39.50 -18.63 -2.11
CA ALA A 15 -40.11 -18.96 -0.82
C ALA A 15 -40.51 -17.68 -0.07
N ARG A 16 -41.77 -17.64 0.39
CA ARG A 16 -42.35 -16.62 1.28
C ARG A 16 -41.90 -16.90 2.72
N LEU A 17 -41.66 -15.84 3.50
CA LEU A 17 -41.65 -15.90 4.97
C LEU A 17 -42.65 -14.91 5.54
N THR A 18 -43.36 -15.38 6.57
CA THR A 18 -44.39 -14.66 7.31
C THR A 18 -43.98 -14.61 8.79
N ALA A 19 -44.27 -13.47 9.43
CA ALA A 19 -44.43 -13.24 10.88
C ALA A 19 -43.13 -13.20 11.71
N VAL A 20 -43.01 -12.49 12.84
CA VAL A 20 -43.95 -12.02 13.87
C VAL A 20 -43.37 -10.76 14.55
N ALA A 21 -44.24 -9.84 14.98
CA ALA A 21 -43.91 -8.68 15.82
C ALA A 21 -43.74 -9.07 17.30
N VAL A 22 -42.75 -8.50 17.99
CA VAL A 22 -42.61 -8.60 19.46
C VAL A 22 -42.40 -7.21 20.06
N SER A 23 -43.22 -6.93 21.07
CA SER A 23 -43.43 -5.66 21.76
C SER A 23 -42.26 -5.25 22.66
N ALA A 24 -42.02 -3.93 22.70
CA ALA A 24 -41.12 -3.26 23.63
C ALA A 24 -41.75 -3.11 25.03
N VAL A 25 -40.94 -3.34 26.07
CA VAL A 25 -41.22 -2.91 27.45
C VAL A 25 -40.03 -2.09 27.91
N GLY A 26 -40.28 -0.82 28.24
CA GLY A 26 -39.30 0.08 28.82
C GLY A 26 -39.21 -0.03 30.33
N LEU A 27 -38.03 0.27 30.87
CA LEU A 27 -37.85 0.67 32.27
C LEU A 27 -36.68 1.65 32.36
N SER A 28 -36.99 2.86 32.81
CA SER A 28 -36.07 3.91 33.24
C SER A 28 -35.69 3.69 34.70
N PHE A 29 -34.44 3.98 35.10
CA PHE A 29 -34.10 4.52 36.43
C PHE A 29 -32.75 5.24 36.39
N ALA A 30 -32.51 6.03 37.45
CA ALA A 30 -31.93 7.36 37.40
C ALA A 30 -30.49 7.48 37.96
N VAL A 31 -29.99 8.71 37.82
CA VAL A 31 -28.69 9.31 38.14
C VAL A 31 -28.36 9.32 39.64
N SER A 32 -27.06 9.25 39.98
CA SER A 32 -26.52 9.92 41.18
C SER A 32 -25.09 10.43 40.96
N HIS A 33 -24.87 11.71 41.29
CA HIS A 33 -23.59 12.42 41.38
C HIS A 33 -22.81 12.06 42.66
N CYS A 34 -21.49 12.27 42.62
CA CYS A 34 -20.71 12.75 43.77
C CYS A 34 -19.52 13.60 43.31
N SER A 35 -19.42 14.81 43.85
CA SER A 35 -18.24 15.71 43.84
C SER A 35 -17.41 15.49 45.11
N SER A 36 -16.11 15.81 45.05
CA SER A 36 -15.43 16.51 46.15
C SER A 36 -14.14 17.21 45.69
N ASP A 37 -14.02 18.46 46.14
CA ASP A 37 -13.01 19.50 45.87
C ASP A 37 -11.63 19.31 46.54
N GLY A 38 -10.68 20.17 46.10
CA GLY A 38 -9.61 20.78 46.91
C GLY A 38 -8.19 20.32 46.53
N GLY A 39 -7.18 21.16 46.32
CA GLY A 39 -6.99 22.59 46.55
C GLY A 39 -5.56 23.01 46.13
N SER A 40 -5.38 24.32 46.05
CA SER A 40 -4.29 25.14 45.49
C SER A 40 -2.89 25.10 46.15
N GLY A 41 -1.87 25.52 45.38
CA GLY A 41 -1.08 26.72 45.76
C GLY A 41 0.46 26.69 45.70
N PHE A 42 1.00 27.81 45.20
CA PHE A 42 2.35 28.40 45.39
C PHE A 42 3.53 27.89 44.56
N THR A 43 4.50 28.70 44.10
CA THR A 43 4.66 30.11 43.62
C THR A 43 6.13 30.19 43.19
N ASP A 44 6.39 30.83 42.08
CA ASP A 44 7.70 31.34 41.65
C ASP A 44 8.17 32.51 42.56
N PRO A 45 9.50 32.77 42.67
CA PRO A 45 9.94 34.12 42.31
C PRO A 45 11.32 34.22 41.62
N ASP A 46 11.31 34.99 40.53
CA ASP A 46 12.16 36.16 40.19
C ASP A 46 13.72 36.09 40.18
N ALA A 47 14.24 36.16 38.95
CA ALA A 47 14.95 37.30 38.32
C ALA A 47 16.39 37.75 38.71
N SER A 48 17.15 38.01 37.62
CA SER A 48 18.21 39.04 37.41
C SER A 48 19.66 38.67 37.81
N ILE A 49 20.79 39.14 37.22
CA ILE A 49 21.16 40.02 36.09
C ILE A 49 22.73 39.95 35.90
N LEU A 50 23.21 40.09 34.64
CA LEU A 50 24.51 40.61 34.12
C LEU A 50 25.92 40.06 34.53
N GLY A 51 26.66 39.55 33.53
CA GLY A 51 27.84 40.21 32.92
C GLY A 51 29.26 39.83 33.37
N GLY A 52 30.18 39.63 32.40
CA GLY A 52 31.63 39.83 32.57
C GLY A 52 32.54 38.68 32.14
N ASP A 53 33.68 39.01 31.57
CA ASP A 53 34.62 38.24 30.73
C ASP A 53 35.85 37.67 31.47
N GLY A 54 36.59 36.76 30.83
CA GLY A 54 37.97 36.41 31.24
C GLY A 54 38.35 34.93 31.10
N SER A 55 39.02 34.57 30.00
CA SER A 55 39.63 33.27 29.75
C SER A 55 40.86 32.97 30.65
N ILE A 56 41.05 31.72 31.10
CA ILE A 56 42.30 30.89 31.03
C ILE A 56 42.12 29.53 31.80
N ILE A 57 42.11 28.42 31.04
CA ILE A 57 42.64 27.04 31.27
C ILE A 57 42.00 26.11 32.36
N PRO A 58 41.82 24.79 32.09
CA PRO A 58 40.62 24.00 32.48
C PRO A 58 40.81 23.12 33.72
N PRO A 59 39.71 22.49 34.19
CA PRO A 59 39.81 21.13 34.67
C PRO A 59 38.78 20.19 34.01
N LEU A 60 39.25 18.96 33.86
CA LEU A 60 38.54 17.75 33.47
C LEU A 60 37.23 17.56 34.23
N GLY A 61 36.22 17.05 33.52
CA GLY A 61 35.06 16.37 34.09
C GLY A 61 33.79 17.22 34.13
N GLY A 62 32.77 16.80 33.38
CA GLY A 62 31.44 17.39 33.41
C GLY A 62 30.72 17.26 32.08
N ASP A 63 30.03 16.13 31.95
CA ASP A 63 28.89 15.88 31.07
C ASP A 63 27.98 17.11 30.84
N GLY A 64 28.20 17.77 29.72
CA GLY A 64 27.37 18.86 29.23
C GLY A 64 27.30 18.85 27.71
N SER A 65 27.03 17.68 27.12
CA SER A 65 26.59 17.61 25.73
C SER A 65 25.18 18.18 25.67
N VAL A 66 25.09 19.50 25.52
CA VAL A 66 23.98 20.07 24.74
C VAL A 66 24.05 19.37 23.38
N ASP A 67 23.07 18.51 23.11
CA ASP A 67 22.79 18.03 21.77
C ASP A 67 22.56 19.24 20.88
N ALA A 68 23.65 19.75 20.31
CA ALA A 68 23.59 20.56 19.11
C ALA A 68 23.01 19.63 18.06
N LYS A 69 21.67 19.63 17.94
CA LYS A 69 20.93 18.98 16.86
C LYS A 69 21.72 19.25 15.59
N ARG A 70 22.37 18.23 15.04
CA ARG A 70 23.02 18.35 13.74
C ARG A 70 21.98 18.98 12.81
N PRO A 71 22.35 19.99 12.01
CA PRO A 71 21.44 20.51 10.99
C PRO A 71 20.93 19.33 10.18
N VAL A 72 19.62 19.07 10.24
CA VAL A 72 19.05 17.96 9.49
C VAL A 72 18.90 18.42 8.06
N ASP A 73 19.59 17.72 7.16
CA ASP A 73 19.46 17.93 5.73
C ASP A 73 18.11 17.36 5.28
N LYS A 74 17.17 18.25 4.96
CA LYS A 74 15.81 17.86 4.54
C LYS A 74 15.77 17.27 3.14
N CYS A 75 16.83 17.43 2.36
CA CYS A 75 16.96 16.89 1.02
C CYS A 75 17.41 15.43 1.03
N LYS A 76 17.86 14.89 2.18
CA LYS A 76 18.35 13.52 2.29
C LYS A 76 17.55 12.71 3.30
N VAL A 77 17.38 11.43 2.98
CA VAL A 77 16.90 10.45 3.96
C VAL A 77 17.93 10.41 5.09
N ALA A 78 17.45 10.38 6.34
CA ALA A 78 18.34 10.25 7.49
C ALA A 78 19.21 8.98 7.34
N PRO A 79 20.53 9.07 7.59
CA PRO A 79 21.42 7.92 7.54
C PRO A 79 21.06 6.96 8.68
N ASP A 80 20.25 5.96 8.33
CA ASP A 80 20.03 4.68 9.00
C ASP A 80 19.89 4.72 10.52
N GLU A 81 18.69 5.02 11.04
CA GLU A 81 18.04 4.37 12.22
C GLU A 81 16.52 4.64 12.31
N ASP A 82 15.93 5.58 11.54
CA ASP A 82 14.49 5.95 11.63
C ASP A 82 13.49 4.97 10.96
N ASN A 83 13.91 3.75 10.70
CA ASN A 83 12.97 2.63 10.63
C ASN A 83 12.77 1.93 11.99
N GLY A 84 13.52 2.29 13.04
CA GLY A 84 13.66 1.56 14.32
C GLY A 84 12.80 2.01 15.51
N GLY A 85 11.83 2.89 15.32
CA GLY A 85 10.87 3.27 16.37
C GLY A 85 10.08 4.49 15.94
N GLY A 86 9.01 4.28 15.17
CA GLY A 86 8.20 5.38 14.64
C GLY A 86 7.86 6.37 15.75
N LEU A 87 8.07 7.66 15.48
CA LEU A 87 7.71 8.70 16.43
C LEU A 87 6.20 8.59 16.74
N GLU A 88 5.76 9.07 17.90
CA GLU A 88 4.31 9.29 18.07
C GLU A 88 3.93 10.51 17.22
N CYS A 89 2.97 10.34 16.30
CA CYS A 89 2.43 11.49 15.58
C CYS A 89 1.60 12.34 16.55
N THR A 90 1.96 13.61 16.72
CA THR A 90 1.24 14.54 17.60
C THR A 90 0.39 15.54 16.82
N LYS A 91 0.68 15.71 15.53
CA LYS A 91 -0.08 16.60 14.65
C LYS A 91 -1.32 15.92 14.10
N SER A 92 -2.42 16.66 14.16
CA SER A 92 -3.68 16.30 13.52
C SER A 92 -4.23 17.48 12.73
N SER A 93 -4.93 17.17 11.64
CA SER A 93 -5.64 18.16 10.85
C SER A 93 -6.96 18.53 11.52
N PRO A 94 -7.48 19.75 11.34
CA PRO A 94 -8.80 20.14 11.84
C PRO A 94 -9.92 19.17 11.40
N PRO A 95 -11.01 18.98 12.16
CA PRO A 95 -12.02 17.95 11.86
C PRO A 95 -12.72 18.09 10.51
N ASN A 96 -12.72 19.30 9.95
CA ASN A 96 -13.33 19.64 8.67
C ASN A 96 -12.32 19.62 7.50
N SER A 97 -11.13 19.07 7.70
CA SER A 97 -10.01 19.07 6.73
C SER A 97 -10.09 17.91 5.74
N PHE A 98 -11.29 17.62 5.28
CA PHE A 98 -11.53 16.62 4.25
C PHE A 98 -12.41 17.23 3.16
N LYS A 99 -11.84 18.15 2.39
CA LYS A 99 -12.48 18.81 1.24
C LYS A 99 -11.70 18.48 -0.04
N PRO A 100 -11.82 17.24 -0.54
CA PRO A 100 -11.08 16.80 -1.72
C PRO A 100 -11.44 17.63 -2.94
N VAL A 101 -10.42 18.08 -3.67
CA VAL A 101 -10.52 18.74 -4.98
C VAL A 101 -9.51 18.12 -5.93
N LEU A 102 -9.84 18.13 -7.22
CA LEU A 102 -8.92 17.70 -8.26
C LEU A 102 -7.73 18.68 -8.32
N LYS A 103 -6.51 18.16 -8.18
CA LYS A 103 -5.23 18.89 -8.27
C LYS A 103 -4.85 19.08 -9.73
N TRP A 104 -4.70 17.98 -10.45
CA TRP A 104 -4.48 17.94 -11.89
C TRP A 104 -4.94 16.60 -12.47
N SER A 105 -5.02 16.55 -13.80
CA SER A 105 -5.35 15.35 -14.55
C SER A 105 -4.46 15.22 -15.77
N TRP A 106 -4.17 13.98 -16.15
CA TRP A 106 -3.46 13.67 -17.38
C TRP A 106 -4.22 12.65 -18.22
N LYS A 107 -4.26 12.86 -19.54
CA LYS A 107 -4.85 11.95 -20.51
C LYS A 107 -3.76 11.35 -21.37
N ALA A 108 -3.62 10.03 -21.31
CA ALA A 108 -2.62 9.32 -22.06
C ALA A 108 -2.84 9.40 -23.58
N PRO A 109 -1.76 9.36 -24.37
CA PRO A 109 -1.85 9.11 -25.80
C PRO A 109 -2.57 7.78 -26.08
N VAL A 110 -3.34 7.75 -27.17
CA VAL A 110 -3.97 6.52 -27.67
C VAL A 110 -2.90 5.65 -28.31
N LEU A 111 -2.73 4.42 -27.80
CA LEU A 111 -1.83 3.43 -28.37
C LEU A 111 -2.65 2.48 -29.27
N PRO A 112 -2.38 2.43 -30.60
CA PRO A 112 -3.19 1.63 -31.51
C PRO A 112 -3.21 0.15 -31.12
N GLY A 113 -4.42 -0.41 -30.97
CA GLY A 113 -4.62 -1.83 -30.69
C GLY A 113 -4.55 -2.21 -29.20
N THR A 114 -4.45 -1.25 -28.29
CA THR A 114 -4.47 -1.46 -26.84
C THR A 114 -5.70 -0.82 -26.21
N THR A 115 -5.93 -1.08 -24.93
CA THR A 115 -6.88 -0.28 -24.13
C THR A 115 -6.35 1.13 -23.93
N ASP A 116 -7.22 2.15 -23.98
CA ASP A 116 -6.84 3.52 -23.63
C ASP A 116 -6.75 3.67 -22.10
N GLY A 117 -5.67 4.27 -21.62
CA GLY A 117 -5.44 4.54 -20.20
C GLY A 117 -4.60 3.48 -19.50
N SER A 118 -4.75 3.37 -18.17
CA SER A 118 -3.98 2.45 -17.33
C SER A 118 -4.91 1.50 -16.56
N MET A 119 -4.47 0.25 -16.42
CA MET A 119 -5.12 -0.81 -15.64
C MET A 119 -4.20 -1.42 -14.59
N VAL A 120 -3.08 -0.75 -14.28
CA VAL A 120 -2.12 -1.16 -13.25
C VAL A 120 -1.79 0.02 -12.37
N LEU A 121 -1.29 -0.25 -11.16
CA LEU A 121 -1.03 0.78 -10.16
C LEU A 121 0.04 1.78 -10.65
N PRO A 122 -0.18 3.11 -10.47
CA PRO A 122 0.87 4.10 -10.69
C PRO A 122 1.93 4.01 -9.58
N LEU A 123 3.17 4.38 -9.87
CA LEU A 123 4.23 4.50 -8.86
C LEU A 123 4.56 5.97 -8.62
N VAL A 124 5.09 6.28 -7.43
CA VAL A 124 5.55 7.63 -7.07
C VAL A 124 6.97 7.52 -6.51
N ALA A 125 7.90 8.37 -6.97
CA ALA A 125 9.26 8.51 -6.43
C ALA A 125 9.92 9.76 -7.02
N ASN A 126 10.98 10.29 -6.40
CA ASN A 126 11.81 11.33 -7.01
C ASN A 126 12.77 10.68 -8.02
N LEU A 127 12.66 11.03 -9.31
CA LEU A 127 13.47 10.45 -10.40
C LEU A 127 14.21 11.52 -11.21
N THR A 128 13.85 12.79 -11.06
CA THR A 128 14.44 13.93 -11.76
C THR A 128 15.10 14.94 -10.81
N ASP A 129 16.03 15.73 -11.36
CA ASP A 129 16.74 16.82 -10.68
C ASP A 129 16.07 18.14 -11.09
N ASP A 130 14.93 18.44 -10.46
CA ASP A 130 14.11 19.61 -10.77
C ASP A 130 14.77 20.93 -10.37
N ASN A 131 15.61 20.86 -9.33
CA ASN A 131 16.27 22.02 -8.76
C ASN A 131 17.65 22.32 -9.41
N ALA A 132 18.12 21.42 -10.27
CA ALA A 132 19.36 21.50 -11.03
C ALA A 132 20.64 21.58 -10.16
N ASP A 133 20.65 20.93 -8.99
CA ASP A 133 21.84 20.83 -8.12
C ASP A 133 22.74 19.62 -8.45
N GLY A 134 22.34 18.81 -9.43
CA GLY A 134 23.05 17.63 -9.89
C GLY A 134 22.72 16.36 -9.12
N LYS A 135 21.67 16.36 -8.29
CA LYS A 135 21.20 15.21 -7.51
C LYS A 135 19.71 14.99 -7.75
N VAL A 136 19.29 13.74 -7.58
CA VAL A 136 17.88 13.37 -7.46
C VAL A 136 17.68 13.03 -5.99
N ASP A 137 16.94 13.84 -5.26
CA ASP A 137 16.72 13.67 -3.83
C ASP A 137 15.43 14.30 -3.31
N LEU A 138 15.24 14.32 -1.99
CA LEU A 138 13.99 14.73 -1.36
C LEU A 138 13.65 16.21 -1.55
N CYS A 139 14.53 17.04 -2.12
CA CYS A 139 14.21 18.42 -2.45
C CYS A 139 13.65 18.60 -3.86
N ASP A 140 13.66 17.54 -4.67
CA ASP A 140 13.02 17.51 -5.99
C ASP A 140 11.51 17.26 -5.90
N VAL A 141 10.83 17.43 -7.03
CA VAL A 141 9.42 17.14 -7.19
C VAL A 141 9.29 15.64 -7.47
N PRO A 142 8.41 14.93 -6.75
CA PRO A 142 8.15 13.53 -7.04
C PRO A 142 7.55 13.33 -8.43
N ASP A 143 7.91 12.22 -9.05
CA ASP A 143 7.42 11.79 -10.35
C ASP A 143 6.35 10.71 -10.19
N VAL A 144 5.32 10.77 -11.04
CA VAL A 144 4.29 9.75 -11.15
C VAL A 144 4.57 8.89 -12.38
N LEU A 145 4.92 7.62 -12.16
CA LEU A 145 5.08 6.63 -13.22
C LEU A 145 3.75 5.96 -13.55
N VAL A 146 3.39 5.95 -14.83
CA VAL A 146 2.12 5.42 -15.30
C VAL A 146 2.34 4.48 -16.47
N THR A 147 1.88 3.25 -16.31
CA THR A 147 1.86 2.26 -17.38
C THR A 147 0.57 2.38 -18.18
N VAL A 148 0.68 2.68 -19.47
CA VAL A 148 -0.44 2.95 -20.37
C VAL A 148 -0.53 1.86 -21.42
N GLY A 149 -1.77 1.48 -21.75
CA GLY A 149 -2.07 0.53 -22.81
C GLY A 149 -2.57 -0.79 -22.24
N GLY A 150 -2.09 -1.90 -22.80
CA GLY A 150 -2.45 -3.24 -22.34
C GLY A 150 -3.77 -3.73 -22.93
N GLY A 151 -4.36 -4.72 -22.25
CA GLY A 151 -5.50 -5.48 -22.75
C GLY A 151 -5.40 -6.96 -22.37
N GLY A 152 -5.73 -7.86 -23.30
CA GLY A 152 -5.53 -9.30 -23.10
C GLY A 152 -4.06 -9.68 -23.03
N ILE A 153 -3.78 -10.98 -22.83
CA ILE A 153 -2.41 -11.51 -22.71
C ILE A 153 -1.50 -11.00 -23.85
N GLY A 154 -0.33 -10.46 -23.47
CA GLY A 154 0.70 -10.01 -24.40
C GLY A 154 0.36 -8.70 -25.13
N ALA A 155 -0.65 -7.97 -24.67
CA ALA A 155 -0.94 -6.64 -25.17
C ALA A 155 0.18 -5.67 -24.76
N SER A 156 0.71 -4.97 -25.76
CA SER A 156 1.76 -3.97 -25.56
C SER A 156 1.26 -2.76 -24.78
N GLY A 157 2.17 -2.10 -24.09
CA GLY A 157 1.99 -0.77 -23.53
C GLY A 157 3.30 -0.02 -23.40
N LYS A 158 3.25 1.12 -22.73
CA LYS A 158 4.38 2.03 -22.49
C LYS A 158 4.34 2.56 -21.06
N ILE A 159 5.49 2.95 -20.53
CA ILE A 159 5.59 3.69 -19.27
C ILE A 159 5.84 5.16 -19.60
N TYR A 160 5.11 6.04 -18.92
CA TYR A 160 5.32 7.48 -18.94
C TYR A 160 5.68 7.95 -17.53
N MET A 161 6.56 8.92 -17.45
CA MET A 161 6.88 9.68 -16.24
C MET A 161 6.25 11.05 -16.33
N LEU A 162 5.46 11.40 -15.32
CA LEU A 162 4.76 12.67 -15.21
C LEU A 162 5.31 13.44 -14.01
N ALA A 163 5.58 14.74 -14.18
CA ALA A 163 5.91 15.61 -13.06
C ALA A 163 4.73 15.62 -12.07
N GLY A 164 4.98 15.37 -10.79
CA GLY A 164 3.90 15.20 -9.82
C GLY A 164 3.20 16.50 -9.42
N ASN A 165 3.78 17.67 -9.72
CA ASN A 165 3.17 18.98 -9.47
C ASN A 165 2.07 19.38 -10.48
N ASP A 166 2.18 18.99 -11.75
CA ASP A 166 1.27 19.43 -12.81
C ASP A 166 0.86 18.34 -13.83
N GLY A 167 1.40 17.13 -13.71
CA GLY A 167 1.11 16.00 -14.59
C GLY A 167 1.72 16.11 -15.98
N LYS A 168 2.67 17.04 -16.21
CA LYS A 168 3.37 17.17 -17.49
C LYS A 168 4.22 15.94 -17.75
N VAL A 169 4.14 15.42 -18.98
CA VAL A 169 5.01 14.33 -19.42
C VAL A 169 6.45 14.80 -19.48
N GLU A 170 7.31 14.10 -18.75
CA GLU A 170 8.75 14.33 -18.75
C GLU A 170 9.48 13.33 -19.64
N ILE A 171 9.13 12.05 -19.49
CA ILE A 171 9.77 10.94 -20.20
C ILE A 171 8.71 9.94 -20.67
N GLU A 172 8.88 9.46 -21.90
CA GLU A 172 8.32 8.19 -22.37
C GLU A 172 9.44 7.14 -22.37
N PHE A 173 9.24 6.04 -21.68
CA PHE A 173 10.26 5.00 -21.53
C PHE A 173 10.49 4.26 -22.85
N GLN A 174 11.71 3.77 -23.03
CA GLN A 174 12.16 3.10 -24.24
C GLN A 174 11.41 1.77 -24.47
N GLY A 175 10.98 1.55 -25.71
CA GLY A 175 10.41 0.27 -26.11
C GLY A 175 8.97 0.08 -25.67
N ASN A 176 8.56 -1.18 -25.60
CA ASN A 176 7.22 -1.62 -25.30
C ASN A 176 7.27 -2.65 -24.17
N ILE A 177 6.31 -2.58 -23.26
CA ILE A 177 6.19 -3.46 -22.10
C ILE A 177 4.85 -4.20 -22.08
N ASP A 178 4.70 -5.19 -21.20
CA ASP A 178 3.41 -5.77 -20.91
C ASP A 178 2.66 -4.88 -19.89
N ALA A 179 1.64 -4.17 -20.36
CA ALA A 179 0.90 -3.22 -19.53
C ALA A 179 -0.15 -3.86 -18.61
N SER A 180 -0.18 -5.19 -18.51
CA SER A 180 -0.93 -5.91 -17.48
C SER A 180 -0.08 -6.21 -16.22
N VAL A 181 1.22 -5.92 -16.28
CA VAL A 181 2.15 -6.09 -15.15
C VAL A 181 2.37 -4.75 -14.46
N THR A 182 2.10 -4.70 -13.15
CA THR A 182 2.44 -3.53 -12.34
C THR A 182 3.96 -3.50 -12.14
N PRO A 183 4.67 -2.44 -12.59
CA PRO A 183 6.10 -2.30 -12.36
C PRO A 183 6.43 -2.17 -10.87
N ALA A 184 7.71 -2.30 -10.54
CA ALA A 184 8.27 -1.87 -9.26
C ALA A 184 9.48 -0.97 -9.50
N LEU A 185 9.81 -0.12 -8.54
CA LEU A 185 11.01 0.72 -8.57
C LEU A 185 11.86 0.55 -7.30
N GLY A 186 13.17 0.64 -7.44
CA GLY A 186 14.13 0.52 -6.36
C GLY A 186 15.57 0.56 -6.87
N ASP A 187 16.50 1.03 -6.04
CA ASP A 187 17.94 0.99 -6.36
C ASP A 187 18.43 -0.47 -6.40
N LEU A 188 18.73 -0.98 -7.60
CA LEU A 188 19.09 -2.39 -7.80
C LEU A 188 20.61 -2.62 -7.82
N ASP A 189 21.40 -1.59 -8.12
CA ASP A 189 22.85 -1.69 -8.27
C ASP A 189 23.66 -0.88 -7.25
N GLY A 190 22.98 -0.20 -6.33
CA GLY A 190 23.55 0.50 -5.18
C GLY A 190 24.16 1.85 -5.54
N ASP A 191 23.76 2.47 -6.65
CA ASP A 191 24.25 3.78 -7.08
C ASP A 191 23.51 4.97 -6.46
N GLY A 192 22.45 4.70 -5.69
CA GLY A 192 21.61 5.69 -5.01
C GLY A 192 20.50 6.28 -5.88
N VAL A 193 20.29 5.77 -7.09
CA VAL A 193 19.19 6.17 -7.98
C VAL A 193 18.35 4.93 -8.31
N PRO A 194 17.02 4.96 -8.11
CA PRO A 194 16.21 3.78 -8.34
C PRO A 194 16.04 3.42 -9.83
N GLU A 195 16.12 2.13 -10.12
CA GLU A 195 15.68 1.54 -11.39
C GLU A 195 14.18 1.25 -11.39
N ILE A 196 13.62 1.07 -12.58
CA ILE A 196 12.25 0.60 -12.79
C ILE A 196 12.30 -0.78 -13.42
N VAL A 197 11.63 -1.77 -12.81
CA VAL A 197 11.51 -3.14 -13.34
C VAL A 197 10.08 -3.48 -13.72
N THR A 198 9.93 -4.14 -14.86
CA THR A 198 8.65 -4.66 -15.36
C THR A 198 8.90 -5.90 -16.24
N ASN A 199 7.87 -6.35 -16.96
CA ASN A 199 8.03 -7.31 -18.04
C ASN A 199 7.93 -6.66 -19.43
N ASP A 200 8.76 -7.12 -20.35
CA ASP A 200 8.60 -6.79 -21.76
C ASP A 200 7.45 -7.59 -22.40
N VAL A 201 7.06 -7.24 -23.62
CA VAL A 201 6.00 -7.95 -24.35
C VAL A 201 6.38 -9.41 -24.66
N ALA A 202 7.66 -9.78 -24.61
CA ALA A 202 8.16 -11.14 -24.79
C ALA A 202 8.21 -11.96 -23.48
N GLY A 203 8.03 -11.30 -22.33
CA GLY A 203 7.89 -11.91 -21.01
C GLY A 203 9.18 -11.97 -20.22
N HIS A 204 10.21 -11.25 -20.67
CA HIS A 204 11.44 -11.12 -19.93
C HIS A 204 11.27 -10.09 -18.82
N VAL A 205 11.97 -10.28 -17.70
CA VAL A 205 12.21 -9.20 -16.75
C VAL A 205 13.07 -8.14 -17.45
N ILE A 206 12.64 -6.87 -17.42
CA ILE A 206 13.37 -5.76 -18.03
C ILE A 206 13.55 -4.65 -17.01
N ALA A 207 14.72 -4.03 -16.99
CA ALA A 207 15.02 -2.88 -16.13
C ALA A 207 15.34 -1.64 -16.94
N TYR A 208 14.89 -0.50 -16.40
CA TYR A 208 15.11 0.84 -16.94
C TYR A 208 15.86 1.70 -15.92
N ASP A 209 16.72 2.58 -16.42
CA ASP A 209 17.26 3.69 -15.61
C ASP A 209 16.18 4.75 -15.35
N ASN A 210 16.45 5.68 -14.44
CA ASN A 210 15.59 6.83 -14.16
C ASN A 210 15.40 7.80 -15.36
N LYS A 211 16.12 7.58 -16.46
CA LYS A 211 16.00 8.34 -17.72
C LYS A 211 15.17 7.60 -18.77
N GLY A 212 14.51 6.50 -18.38
CA GLY A 212 13.65 5.69 -19.22
C GLY A 212 14.38 4.87 -20.27
N LYS A 213 15.69 4.65 -20.15
CA LYS A 213 16.46 3.78 -21.06
C LYS A 213 16.60 2.38 -20.48
N VAL A 214 16.57 1.38 -21.36
CA VAL A 214 16.77 0.00 -20.95
C VAL A 214 18.20 -0.18 -20.41
N LYS A 215 18.35 -0.57 -19.14
CA LYS A 215 19.63 -0.99 -18.55
C LYS A 215 19.96 -2.42 -18.95
N TRP A 216 19.00 -3.33 -18.81
CA TRP A 216 19.17 -4.74 -19.15
C TRP A 216 17.83 -5.46 -19.40
N THR A 217 17.90 -6.61 -20.06
CA THR A 217 16.80 -7.57 -20.23
C THR A 217 17.27 -8.93 -19.74
N GLY A 218 16.54 -9.48 -18.78
CA GLY A 218 16.85 -10.71 -18.06
C GLY A 218 16.13 -11.94 -18.61
N ALA A 219 15.87 -12.88 -17.72
CA ALA A 219 15.22 -14.15 -18.04
C ALA A 219 13.71 -14.00 -18.25
N ASP A 220 13.14 -14.97 -18.97
CA ASP A 220 11.70 -15.15 -19.11
C ASP A 220 11.04 -15.48 -17.78
N VAL A 221 9.86 -14.89 -17.55
CA VAL A 221 8.93 -15.27 -16.50
C VAL A 221 8.05 -16.39 -17.02
N GLY A 222 8.54 -17.62 -16.86
CA GLY A 222 8.03 -18.84 -17.48
C GLY A 222 6.55 -19.17 -17.19
N PHE A 223 6.02 -18.83 -16.01
CA PHE A 223 4.63 -19.18 -15.69
C PHE A 223 3.61 -18.16 -16.22
N HIS A 224 3.93 -16.87 -16.19
CA HIS A 224 2.89 -15.83 -16.33
C HIS A 224 2.21 -15.82 -17.70
N LYS A 225 2.98 -16.07 -18.77
CA LYS A 225 2.47 -16.01 -20.16
C LYS A 225 1.63 -17.20 -20.58
N THR A 226 1.82 -18.33 -19.90
CA THR A 226 1.17 -19.58 -20.27
C THR A 226 -0.17 -19.76 -19.55
N GLN A 227 -0.50 -18.87 -18.61
CA GLN A 227 -1.66 -19.00 -17.75
C GLN A 227 -2.44 -17.67 -17.66
N MET A 228 -3.71 -17.70 -18.10
CA MET A 228 -4.68 -16.58 -18.08
C MET A 228 -4.94 -15.97 -16.70
N ASN A 229 -4.51 -16.63 -15.65
CA ASN A 229 -4.69 -16.24 -14.26
C ASN A 229 -3.46 -15.52 -13.66
N SER A 230 -2.31 -15.59 -14.33
CA SER A 230 -1.06 -14.93 -13.91
C SER A 230 -0.54 -13.90 -14.90
N TYR A 231 -1.19 -13.73 -16.06
CA TYR A 231 -0.73 -12.76 -17.06
C TYR A 231 -0.64 -11.35 -16.47
N CYS A 232 -1.70 -10.92 -15.77
CA CYS A 232 -1.64 -9.80 -14.85
C CYS A 232 -0.91 -10.24 -13.58
N HIS A 233 -0.07 -9.37 -13.03
CA HIS A 233 0.54 -9.55 -11.72
C HIS A 233 1.22 -8.24 -11.30
N ALA A 234 1.80 -8.22 -10.11
CA ALA A 234 2.66 -7.13 -9.70
C ALA A 234 4.07 -7.62 -9.37
N MET A 235 5.05 -6.79 -9.72
CA MET A 235 6.43 -7.01 -9.32
C MET A 235 6.70 -6.39 -7.94
N ALA A 236 7.69 -6.92 -7.24
CA ALA A 236 8.15 -6.40 -5.96
C ALA A 236 9.67 -6.56 -5.85
N ILE A 237 10.31 -5.69 -5.06
CA ILE A 237 11.76 -5.66 -4.87
C ILE A 237 12.07 -5.72 -3.38
N TYR A 238 12.97 -6.63 -3.00
CA TYR A 238 13.42 -6.84 -1.62
C TYR A 238 14.84 -7.37 -1.61
N ASP A 239 15.67 -6.93 -0.67
CA ASP A 239 16.91 -7.65 -0.34
C ASP A 239 16.56 -8.87 0.53
N LEU A 240 16.42 -10.04 -0.12
CA LEU A 240 15.86 -11.22 0.54
C LEU A 240 16.90 -11.95 1.40
N ASP A 241 18.17 -11.94 0.98
CA ASP A 241 19.26 -12.59 1.71
C ASP A 241 20.14 -11.63 2.53
N ALA A 242 19.78 -10.35 2.55
CA ALA A 242 20.41 -9.27 3.29
C ALA A 242 21.88 -9.09 2.88
N ASP A 243 22.17 -9.13 1.59
CA ASP A 243 23.53 -9.03 1.04
C ASP A 243 23.87 -7.61 0.51
N GLY A 244 22.87 -6.78 0.26
CA GLY A 244 22.97 -5.44 -0.32
C GLY A 244 22.53 -5.36 -1.80
N SER A 245 22.15 -6.47 -2.42
CA SER A 245 21.72 -6.58 -3.81
C SER A 245 20.28 -7.09 -3.86
N PRO A 246 19.28 -6.21 -4.08
CA PRO A 246 17.89 -6.62 -3.93
C PRO A 246 17.41 -7.57 -5.04
N GLU A 247 16.69 -8.62 -4.64
CA GLU A 247 15.98 -9.52 -5.54
C GLU A 247 14.66 -8.94 -6.05
N ILE A 248 14.20 -9.52 -7.16
CA ILE A 248 12.98 -9.16 -7.85
C ILE A 248 12.00 -10.34 -7.78
N ILE A 249 10.78 -10.10 -7.32
CA ILE A 249 9.67 -11.05 -7.38
C ILE A 249 8.79 -10.67 -8.58
N SER A 250 8.50 -11.63 -9.46
CA SER A 250 7.58 -11.46 -10.58
C SER A 250 6.70 -12.71 -10.72
N ALA A 251 5.39 -12.52 -10.59
CA ALA A 251 4.41 -13.60 -10.45
C ALA A 251 4.84 -14.60 -9.35
N PHE A 252 5.04 -15.88 -9.69
CA PHE A 252 5.47 -16.93 -8.77
C PHE A 252 6.97 -17.26 -8.88
N GLU A 253 7.77 -16.32 -9.38
CA GLU A 253 9.20 -16.51 -9.66
C GLU A 253 10.02 -15.41 -8.98
N VAL A 254 11.25 -15.77 -8.59
CA VAL A 254 12.22 -14.86 -7.96
C VAL A 254 13.47 -14.78 -8.83
N TYR A 255 14.00 -13.59 -8.99
CA TYR A 255 15.17 -13.24 -9.79
C TYR A 255 16.18 -12.48 -8.95
N ASP A 256 17.45 -12.58 -9.30
CA ASP A 256 18.47 -11.66 -8.78
C ASP A 256 18.32 -10.25 -9.38
N ASN A 257 19.10 -9.29 -8.87
CA ASN A 257 19.12 -7.90 -9.31
C ASN A 257 19.54 -7.69 -10.78
N THR A 258 19.98 -8.75 -11.48
CA THR A 258 20.32 -8.73 -12.90
C THR A 258 19.24 -9.38 -13.78
N GLY A 259 18.12 -9.81 -13.17
CA GLY A 259 17.01 -10.45 -13.86
C GLY A 259 17.25 -11.92 -14.17
N LYS A 260 18.21 -12.60 -13.52
CA LYS A 260 18.38 -14.06 -13.66
C LYS A 260 17.56 -14.79 -12.61
N ARG A 261 16.80 -15.78 -13.04
CA ARG A 261 15.91 -16.55 -12.15
C ARG A 261 16.69 -17.33 -11.08
N LYS A 262 16.32 -17.15 -9.80
CA LYS A 262 16.80 -17.90 -8.63
C LYS A 262 15.93 -19.16 -8.42
N PHE A 263 14.62 -18.99 -8.19
CA PHE A 263 13.69 -20.09 -7.91
C PHE A 263 12.24 -19.72 -8.27
N PHE A 264 11.30 -20.66 -8.09
CA PHE A 264 9.88 -20.46 -8.35
C PHE A 264 8.98 -21.32 -7.45
N HIS A 265 7.72 -20.90 -7.27
CA HIS A 265 6.66 -21.71 -6.69
C HIS A 265 5.82 -22.39 -7.80
N ASP A 266 5.83 -23.72 -7.84
CA ASP A 266 4.96 -24.48 -8.75
C ASP A 266 3.49 -24.39 -8.32
N VAL A 267 2.67 -23.81 -9.18
CA VAL A 267 1.23 -23.59 -9.01
C VAL A 267 0.39 -24.34 -10.06
N SER A 268 1.01 -25.21 -10.86
CA SER A 268 0.34 -25.94 -11.94
C SER A 268 -0.83 -26.81 -11.48
N SER A 269 -0.75 -27.36 -10.26
CA SER A 269 -1.81 -28.19 -9.66
C SER A 269 -3.10 -27.43 -9.36
N PHE A 270 -3.07 -26.10 -9.33
CA PHE A 270 -4.23 -25.27 -8.96
C PHE A 270 -5.07 -24.84 -10.16
N GLN A 271 -4.67 -25.17 -11.40
CA GLN A 271 -5.48 -25.01 -12.61
C GLN A 271 -6.17 -23.63 -12.74
N GLY A 272 -5.49 -22.54 -12.35
CA GLY A 272 -6.00 -21.18 -12.44
C GLY A 272 -6.95 -20.73 -11.32
N GLN A 273 -6.95 -21.41 -10.18
CA GLN A 273 -7.70 -21.04 -8.97
C GLN A 273 -7.08 -19.86 -8.18
N TYR A 274 -6.51 -18.90 -8.88
CA TYR A 274 -5.92 -17.66 -8.37
C TYR A 274 -5.97 -16.61 -9.48
N TRP A 275 -5.80 -15.33 -9.17
CA TRP A 275 -5.78 -14.24 -10.16
C TRP A 275 -4.80 -13.15 -9.78
N CYS A 276 -4.12 -12.58 -10.76
CA CYS A 276 -3.22 -11.43 -10.64
C CYS A 276 -2.35 -11.44 -9.36
N PRO A 277 -1.38 -12.36 -9.23
CA PRO A 277 -0.61 -12.49 -8.00
C PRO A 277 0.16 -11.20 -7.67
N ALA A 278 0.02 -10.73 -6.43
CA ALA A 278 0.78 -9.63 -5.86
C ALA A 278 1.42 -10.09 -4.54
N ASN A 279 2.61 -10.67 -4.68
CA ASN A 279 3.33 -11.33 -3.59
C ASN A 279 4.20 -10.35 -2.80
N THR A 280 4.60 -10.75 -1.60
CA THR A 280 5.38 -9.93 -0.65
C THR A 280 6.48 -10.75 0.00
N ALA A 281 7.38 -10.09 0.73
CA ALA A 281 8.39 -10.74 1.57
C ALA A 281 8.34 -10.24 3.02
N ALA A 282 8.75 -11.09 3.97
CA ALA A 282 8.91 -10.76 5.39
C ALA A 282 9.85 -11.75 6.09
N ASP A 283 10.55 -11.30 7.13
CA ASP A 283 11.31 -12.17 8.04
C ASP A 283 10.32 -12.91 8.94
N LEU A 284 9.99 -14.16 8.58
CA LEU A 284 8.97 -14.93 9.28
C LEU A 284 9.54 -15.76 10.44
N ASP A 285 10.83 -16.07 10.43
CA ASP A 285 11.47 -16.91 11.47
C ASP A 285 12.50 -16.17 12.34
N GLY A 286 12.70 -14.88 12.11
CA GLY A 286 13.51 -13.98 12.92
C GLY A 286 15.02 -14.10 12.68
N ASP A 287 15.43 -14.69 11.55
CA ASP A 287 16.84 -14.91 11.22
C ASP A 287 17.53 -13.71 10.57
N GLY A 288 16.77 -12.64 10.28
CA GLY A 288 17.23 -11.40 9.66
C GLY A 288 17.24 -11.43 8.14
N LYS A 289 16.76 -12.51 7.50
CA LYS A 289 16.50 -12.63 6.06
C LYS A 289 15.00 -12.65 5.82
N LEU A 290 14.60 -12.43 4.58
CA LEU A 290 13.19 -12.38 4.21
C LEU A 290 12.77 -13.68 3.51
N GLU A 291 11.67 -14.26 3.96
CA GLU A 291 10.93 -15.25 3.20
C GLU A 291 10.05 -14.58 2.16
N VAL A 292 9.93 -15.19 0.99
CA VAL A 292 8.96 -14.82 -0.04
C VAL A 292 7.64 -15.55 0.23
N ILE A 293 6.56 -14.79 0.37
CA ILE A 293 5.21 -15.30 0.62
C ILE A 293 4.40 -15.27 -0.68
N PHE A 294 4.03 -16.45 -1.19
CA PHE A 294 3.20 -16.65 -2.38
C PHE A 294 1.72 -16.89 -2.05
N GLY A 295 1.26 -16.44 -0.87
CA GLY A 295 -0.11 -16.57 -0.39
C GLY A 295 -0.47 -17.92 0.22
N ASN A 296 -0.06 -19.05 -0.39
CA ASN A 296 -0.26 -20.40 0.18
C ASN A 296 1.03 -21.13 0.54
N ALA A 297 2.19 -20.52 0.30
CA ALA A 297 3.49 -21.06 0.63
C ALA A 297 4.47 -19.94 0.92
N ALA A 298 5.46 -20.22 1.77
CA ALA A 298 6.61 -19.36 2.00
C ALA A 298 7.92 -20.08 1.63
N TYR A 299 8.88 -19.33 1.11
CA TYR A 299 10.19 -19.82 0.70
C TYR A 299 11.28 -18.92 1.26
N ARG A 300 12.36 -19.53 1.74
CA ARG A 300 13.60 -18.80 2.06
C ARG A 300 14.20 -18.19 0.81
N SER A 301 15.09 -17.22 1.00
CA SER A 301 15.82 -16.54 -0.07
C SER A 301 16.66 -17.45 -0.98
N ASP A 302 17.01 -18.65 -0.51
CA ASP A 302 17.69 -19.69 -1.30
C ASP A 302 16.74 -20.61 -2.11
N GLY A 303 15.43 -20.39 -2.00
CA GLY A 303 14.39 -21.21 -2.64
C GLY A 303 13.96 -22.44 -1.85
N THR A 304 14.46 -22.64 -0.63
CA THR A 304 13.97 -23.70 0.26
C THR A 304 12.59 -23.35 0.78
N LYS A 305 11.61 -24.22 0.50
CA LYS A 305 10.23 -24.06 1.02
C LYS A 305 10.23 -24.14 2.55
N LEU A 306 9.71 -23.10 3.20
CA LEU A 306 9.53 -23.04 4.64
C LEU A 306 8.27 -23.79 5.06
N TRP A 307 7.13 -23.42 4.48
CA TRP A 307 5.83 -24.06 4.72
C TRP A 307 4.93 -23.94 3.49
N GLN A 308 3.86 -24.74 3.46
CA GLN A 308 2.78 -24.66 2.49
C GLN A 308 1.47 -25.13 3.10
N ILE A 309 0.39 -24.38 2.86
CA ILE A 309 -0.96 -24.74 3.28
C ILE A 309 -1.75 -25.43 2.15
N PRO A 310 -2.82 -26.20 2.45
CA PRO A 310 -3.71 -26.74 1.43
C PRO A 310 -4.47 -25.65 0.67
N GLY A 311 -4.73 -25.90 -0.62
CA GLY A 311 -5.48 -24.99 -1.49
C GLY A 311 -4.58 -24.08 -2.34
N PRO A 312 -5.18 -23.27 -3.24
CA PRO A 312 -4.44 -22.42 -4.16
C PRO A 312 -3.79 -21.23 -3.45
N PRO A 313 -2.88 -20.51 -4.15
CA PRO A 313 -2.41 -19.20 -3.73
C PRO A 313 -3.55 -18.21 -3.48
N GLY A 314 -3.27 -17.22 -2.63
CA GLY A 314 -4.10 -16.03 -2.41
C GLY A 314 -3.21 -14.79 -2.35
N GLN A 315 -3.76 -13.66 -1.91
CA GLN A 315 -3.06 -12.38 -1.86
C GLN A 315 -2.58 -12.09 -0.43
N PRO A 316 -1.28 -12.16 -0.14
CA PRO A 316 -0.75 -11.99 1.21
C PRO A 316 -0.59 -10.51 1.62
N GLN A 317 -0.86 -10.23 2.90
CA GLN A 317 -0.53 -8.98 3.60
C GLN A 317 0.01 -9.32 4.98
N ILE A 318 1.07 -8.63 5.41
CA ILE A 318 1.80 -8.94 6.66
C ILE A 318 1.49 -7.89 7.72
N ALA A 319 1.08 -8.34 8.90
CA ALA A 319 0.79 -7.48 10.05
C ALA A 319 0.80 -8.31 11.34
N ASN A 320 0.98 -7.66 12.49
CA ASN A 320 0.71 -8.27 13.78
C ASN A 320 -0.78 -8.07 14.09
N LEU A 321 -1.50 -9.17 14.15
CA LEU A 321 -2.95 -9.25 14.28
C LEU A 321 -3.35 -9.92 15.60
N ASP A 322 -2.41 -10.13 16.52
CA ASP A 322 -2.68 -10.58 17.88
C ASP A 322 -1.76 -9.93 18.95
N ALA A 323 -1.51 -10.62 20.07
CA ALA A 323 -0.78 -10.08 21.21
C ALA A 323 0.71 -10.49 21.25
N ASP A 324 1.14 -11.44 20.43
CA ASP A 324 2.52 -11.88 20.40
C ASP A 324 3.37 -11.01 19.45
N PRO A 325 4.72 -11.10 19.45
CA PRO A 325 5.56 -10.22 18.64
C PRO A 325 5.75 -10.68 17.19
N ASP A 326 5.25 -11.87 16.84
CA ASP A 326 5.42 -12.47 15.52
C ASP A 326 4.32 -11.96 14.57
N PRO A 327 4.56 -11.97 13.25
CA PRO A 327 3.54 -11.51 12.30
C PRO A 327 2.50 -12.58 11.99
N GLU A 328 1.28 -12.15 11.75
CA GLU A 328 0.30 -12.91 10.97
C GLU A 328 0.35 -12.54 9.48
N ILE A 329 -0.24 -13.43 8.69
CA ILE A 329 -0.43 -13.27 7.26
C ILE A 329 -1.93 -13.26 6.99
N PHE A 330 -2.47 -12.08 6.68
CA PHE A 330 -3.79 -11.97 6.07
C PHE A 330 -3.68 -12.45 4.62
N VAL A 331 -4.54 -13.39 4.23
CA VAL A 331 -4.60 -13.92 2.87
C VAL A 331 -6.03 -13.86 2.35
N ALA A 332 -6.26 -13.04 1.33
CA ALA A 332 -7.49 -13.07 0.55
C ALA A 332 -7.38 -14.15 -0.54
N ARG A 333 -8.22 -15.18 -0.47
CA ARG A 333 -8.17 -16.35 -1.37
C ARG A 333 -9.56 -16.62 -1.94
N GLN A 334 -9.64 -17.37 -3.05
CA GLN A 334 -10.89 -17.67 -3.75
C GLN A 334 -12.07 -18.12 -2.88
N ASP A 335 -11.83 -18.71 -1.72
CA ASP A 335 -12.81 -19.26 -0.78
C ASP A 335 -13.06 -18.38 0.46
N GLY A 336 -12.42 -17.21 0.55
CA GLY A 336 -12.62 -16.23 1.61
C GLY A 336 -11.30 -15.69 2.19
N ILE A 337 -11.41 -15.13 3.39
CA ILE A 337 -10.28 -14.59 4.15
C ILE A 337 -9.65 -15.68 5.02
N LEU A 338 -8.34 -15.83 4.94
CA LEU A 338 -7.54 -16.57 5.90
C LEU A 338 -6.67 -15.61 6.71
N VAL A 339 -6.40 -16.00 7.96
CA VAL A 339 -5.29 -15.46 8.74
C VAL A 339 -4.40 -16.63 9.10
N LEU A 340 -3.12 -16.53 8.78
CA LEU A 340 -2.11 -17.54 9.08
C LEU A 340 -1.16 -17.00 10.14
N GLU A 341 -0.69 -17.88 11.02
CA GLU A 341 0.51 -17.62 11.83
C GLU A 341 1.75 -17.52 10.91
N HIS A 342 2.82 -16.87 11.38
CA HIS A 342 4.12 -16.82 10.67
C HIS A 342 4.66 -18.20 10.25
N THR A 343 4.28 -19.26 10.99
CA THR A 343 4.63 -20.67 10.74
C THR A 343 3.83 -21.34 9.61
N GLY A 344 2.83 -20.65 9.06
CA GLY A 344 1.89 -21.20 8.08
C GLY A 344 0.73 -21.98 8.70
N ALA A 345 0.62 -22.05 10.03
CA ALA A 345 -0.56 -22.60 10.67
C ALA A 345 -1.78 -21.70 10.39
N ILE A 346 -2.92 -22.30 10.03
CA ILE A 346 -4.16 -21.54 9.80
C ILE A 346 -4.72 -21.12 11.17
N LYS A 347 -4.62 -19.82 11.47
CA LYS A 347 -5.19 -19.20 12.68
C LYS A 347 -6.70 -19.06 12.54
N PHE A 348 -7.15 -18.46 11.44
CA PHE A 348 -8.56 -18.30 11.10
C PHE A 348 -8.84 -18.58 9.63
N GLY A 349 -10.06 -19.07 9.36
CA GLY A 349 -10.62 -19.17 8.01
C GLY A 349 -10.49 -20.52 7.31
N PRO A 350 -10.91 -20.60 6.03
CA PRO A 350 -11.43 -19.48 5.23
C PRO A 350 -12.76 -18.91 5.77
N LEU A 351 -12.86 -17.59 5.87
CA LEU A 351 -14.05 -16.87 6.34
C LEU A 351 -14.74 -16.14 5.19
N ASN A 352 -16.06 -16.33 5.07
CA ASN A 352 -16.90 -15.68 4.07
C ASN A 352 -17.90 -14.73 4.72
N LEU A 353 -17.39 -13.60 5.22
CA LEU A 353 -18.18 -12.62 5.98
C LEU A 353 -18.99 -11.66 5.09
N LEU A 354 -18.68 -11.58 3.78
CA LEU A 354 -19.44 -10.79 2.80
C LEU A 354 -20.51 -11.62 2.06
N GLY A 355 -20.58 -12.93 2.28
CA GLY A 355 -21.61 -13.81 1.73
C GLY A 355 -21.53 -14.02 0.21
N GLU A 356 -20.33 -13.95 -0.35
CA GLU A 356 -20.06 -14.13 -1.78
C GLU A 356 -19.57 -15.56 -2.04
N SER A 357 -20.01 -16.21 -3.11
CA SER A 357 -19.60 -17.60 -3.41
C SER A 357 -18.09 -17.71 -3.68
N THR A 358 -17.54 -18.92 -3.53
CA THR A 358 -16.16 -19.22 -3.93
C THR A 358 -15.91 -18.78 -5.36
N SER A 359 -14.90 -17.94 -5.56
CA SER A 359 -14.59 -17.31 -6.83
C SER A 359 -13.14 -16.80 -6.85
N PRO A 360 -12.29 -17.28 -7.78
CA PRO A 360 -10.88 -16.91 -7.82
C PRO A 360 -10.65 -15.44 -8.17
N ASN A 361 -11.55 -14.81 -8.93
CA ASN A 361 -11.50 -13.36 -9.12
C ASN A 361 -12.16 -12.65 -7.94
N CYS A 362 -13.44 -12.93 -7.63
CA CYS A 362 -14.16 -12.08 -6.66
C CYS A 362 -13.53 -12.03 -5.27
N TRP A 363 -12.91 -13.09 -4.76
CA TRP A 363 -12.33 -13.06 -3.40
C TRP A 363 -10.82 -12.87 -3.34
N SER A 364 -10.07 -13.31 -4.36
CA SER A 364 -8.59 -13.35 -4.31
C SER A 364 -7.96 -12.00 -4.64
N LYS A 365 -8.36 -10.96 -3.92
CA LYS A 365 -7.93 -9.57 -4.15
C LYS A 365 -7.05 -9.05 -3.04
N PRO A 366 -5.99 -8.29 -3.36
CA PRO A 366 -5.20 -7.61 -2.36
C PRO A 366 -6.04 -6.68 -1.47
N GLY A 367 -6.03 -6.95 -0.16
CA GLY A 367 -6.63 -6.10 0.87
C GLY A 367 -5.62 -5.13 1.47
N ALA A 368 -6.05 -4.29 2.40
CA ALA A 368 -5.17 -3.39 3.16
C ALA A 368 -5.26 -3.67 4.66
N VAL A 369 -4.23 -3.26 5.40
CA VAL A 369 -4.17 -3.34 6.86
C VAL A 369 -3.91 -1.97 7.44
N HIS A 370 -4.77 -1.51 8.36
CA HIS A 370 -4.61 -0.27 9.10
C HIS A 370 -5.55 -0.27 10.31
N ASP A 371 -5.29 0.55 11.34
CA ASP A 371 -6.31 0.91 12.35
C ASP A 371 -7.45 1.71 11.69
N PHE A 372 -8.60 1.05 11.49
CA PHE A 372 -9.77 1.66 10.86
C PHE A 372 -10.77 2.18 11.90
N ASP A 373 -10.85 1.60 13.09
CA ASP A 373 -11.83 2.01 14.10
C ASP A 373 -11.29 2.92 15.21
N GLY A 374 -9.98 3.16 15.24
CA GLY A 374 -9.27 3.97 16.20
C GLY A 374 -9.29 3.32 17.58
N ASP A 375 -8.79 2.09 17.68
CA ASP A 375 -8.51 1.42 18.95
C ASP A 375 -7.02 1.07 19.13
N GLY A 376 -6.18 1.38 18.14
CA GLY A 376 -4.75 1.08 18.12
C GLY A 376 -4.41 -0.35 17.70
N ILE A 377 -5.39 -1.16 17.28
CA ILE A 377 -5.19 -2.51 16.76
C ILE A 377 -5.35 -2.47 15.24
N ALA A 378 -4.55 -3.28 14.54
CA ALA A 378 -4.67 -3.40 13.10
C ALA A 378 -5.98 -4.09 12.70
N ASP A 379 -6.75 -3.41 11.85
CA ASP A 379 -7.95 -3.91 11.19
C ASP A 379 -7.63 -4.25 9.72
N LEU A 380 -8.52 -5.01 9.09
CA LEU A 380 -8.34 -5.47 7.70
C LEU A 380 -9.41 -4.86 6.79
N SER A 381 -9.05 -4.59 5.54
CA SER A 381 -10.04 -4.35 4.49
C SER A 381 -9.91 -5.34 3.36
N ALA A 382 -11.05 -5.77 2.82
CA ALA A 382 -11.12 -6.66 1.67
C ALA A 382 -12.39 -6.39 0.86
N SER A 383 -12.35 -6.74 -0.42
CA SER A 383 -13.49 -6.55 -1.32
C SER A 383 -13.87 -7.84 -2.04
N THR A 384 -15.10 -7.87 -2.51
CA THR A 384 -15.70 -8.88 -3.39
C THR A 384 -16.12 -8.22 -4.70
N CYS A 385 -16.74 -8.95 -5.62
CA CYS A 385 -17.29 -8.36 -6.84
C CYS A 385 -18.40 -7.33 -6.54
N THR A 386 -19.10 -7.46 -5.41
CA THR A 386 -20.31 -6.67 -5.11
C THR A 386 -20.21 -5.86 -3.84
N LYS A 387 -19.24 -6.13 -2.96
CA LYS A 387 -19.12 -5.51 -1.64
C LYS A 387 -17.68 -5.19 -1.27
N TYR A 388 -17.48 -4.07 -0.61
CA TYR A 388 -16.25 -3.72 0.09
C TYR A 388 -16.51 -3.77 1.60
N GLY A 389 -15.59 -4.31 2.40
CA GLY A 389 -15.76 -4.46 3.84
C GLY A 389 -14.49 -4.15 4.63
N VAL A 390 -14.70 -3.67 5.86
CA VAL A 390 -13.67 -3.52 6.90
C VAL A 390 -14.00 -4.51 8.02
N TYR A 391 -12.96 -5.21 8.49
CA TYR A 391 -13.04 -6.27 9.47
C TYR A 391 -12.18 -5.92 10.66
N LYS A 392 -12.75 -6.13 11.83
CA LYS A 392 -12.05 -6.03 13.10
C LYS A 392 -11.43 -7.36 13.48
N MET A 393 -10.18 -7.32 13.92
CA MET A 393 -9.51 -8.47 14.55
C MET A 393 -10.01 -8.66 15.98
N GLY A 394 -10.43 -9.87 16.30
CA GLY A 394 -10.79 -10.28 17.66
C GLY A 394 -10.02 -11.53 18.09
N ALA A 395 -9.96 -11.75 19.39
CA ALA A 395 -9.19 -12.86 19.99
C ALA A 395 -9.56 -14.26 19.47
N THR A 396 -10.77 -14.44 18.92
CA THR A 396 -11.27 -15.73 18.42
C THR A 396 -11.69 -15.69 16.95
N GLY A 397 -11.39 -14.61 16.22
CA GLY A 397 -11.71 -14.51 14.80
C GLY A 397 -11.97 -13.09 14.33
N LEU A 398 -12.43 -12.96 13.09
CA LEU A 398 -12.74 -11.69 12.46
C LEU A 398 -14.24 -11.37 12.59
N THR A 399 -14.53 -10.09 12.82
CA THR A 399 -15.90 -9.57 12.75
C THR A 399 -15.99 -8.47 11.69
N LEU A 400 -17.02 -8.52 10.85
CA LEU A 400 -17.29 -7.44 9.90
C LEU A 400 -17.75 -6.20 10.67
N ASN A 401 -16.99 -5.11 10.58
CA ASN A 401 -17.34 -3.82 11.21
C ASN A 401 -18.43 -3.12 10.38
N TRP A 402 -18.15 -2.90 9.10
CA TRP A 402 -19.12 -2.37 8.14
C TRP A 402 -18.82 -2.84 6.73
N GLN A 403 -19.80 -2.67 5.83
CA GLN A 403 -19.66 -2.97 4.41
C GLN A 403 -20.39 -1.94 3.54
N LYS A 404 -19.95 -1.80 2.28
CA LYS A 404 -20.60 -1.01 1.23
C LYS A 404 -20.79 -1.84 -0.03
N ALA A 405 -21.87 -1.56 -0.75
CA ALA A 405 -22.04 -2.09 -2.10
C ALA A 405 -21.08 -1.36 -3.05
N VAL A 406 -20.45 -2.10 -3.96
CA VAL A 406 -19.53 -1.56 -4.97
C VAL A 406 -19.80 -2.21 -6.32
N ASN A 407 -19.38 -1.56 -7.41
CA ASN A 407 -19.53 -2.08 -8.76
C ASN A 407 -18.19 -2.58 -9.30
N ASP A 408 -17.78 -3.80 -8.91
CA ASP A 408 -16.56 -4.43 -9.41
C ASP A 408 -16.86 -5.81 -10.01
N THR A 409 -17.51 -5.81 -11.18
CA THR A 409 -17.90 -7.07 -11.84
C THR A 409 -16.70 -7.91 -12.28
N SER A 410 -15.53 -7.29 -12.55
CA SER A 410 -14.30 -8.03 -12.81
C SER A 410 -13.88 -8.84 -11.57
N GLY A 411 -14.09 -8.26 -10.39
CA GLY A 411 -13.64 -8.81 -9.11
C GLY A 411 -12.15 -8.64 -8.88
N LEU A 412 -11.45 -7.67 -9.44
CA LEU A 412 -9.99 -7.57 -9.30
C LEU A 412 -9.53 -6.32 -8.55
N ALA A 413 -10.40 -5.30 -8.43
CA ALA A 413 -10.06 -4.04 -7.77
C ALA A 413 -9.52 -4.23 -6.35
N SER A 414 -8.39 -3.59 -6.08
CA SER A 414 -7.70 -3.62 -4.79
C SER A 414 -7.96 -2.35 -3.97
N THR A 415 -7.33 -2.23 -2.81
CA THR A 415 -7.56 -1.12 -1.88
C THR A 415 -6.28 -0.64 -1.18
N THR A 416 -6.32 0.61 -0.72
CA THR A 416 -5.33 1.23 0.18
C THR A 416 -6.06 1.87 1.36
N ALA A 417 -5.31 2.32 2.35
CA ALA A 417 -5.83 3.13 3.44
C ALA A 417 -4.82 4.23 3.83
N PHE A 418 -5.32 5.31 4.42
CA PHE A 418 -4.47 6.36 4.99
C PHE A 418 -5.25 7.20 6.01
N ASP A 419 -4.60 7.59 7.11
CA ASP A 419 -5.15 8.54 8.08
C ASP A 419 -4.87 9.99 7.62
N PHE A 420 -5.73 10.50 6.73
CA PHE A 420 -5.58 11.84 6.16
C PHE A 420 -5.63 12.96 7.21
N LEU A 421 -6.20 12.68 8.38
CA LEU A 421 -6.43 13.67 9.43
C LEU A 421 -5.46 13.54 10.61
N GLY A 422 -4.67 12.47 10.69
CA GLY A 422 -3.71 12.21 11.77
C GLY A 422 -4.38 12.03 13.12
N ARG A 423 -5.47 11.26 13.18
CA ARG A 423 -6.33 11.08 14.36
C ARG A 423 -6.41 9.64 14.86
N GLY A 424 -5.61 8.75 14.30
CA GLY A 424 -5.64 7.32 14.60
C GLY A 424 -6.81 6.58 13.96
N ILE A 425 -7.49 7.17 12.97
CA ILE A 425 -8.58 6.50 12.25
C ILE A 425 -8.26 6.64 10.77
N ALA A 426 -7.79 5.55 10.14
CA ALA A 426 -7.54 5.57 8.72
C ALA A 426 -8.83 5.60 7.91
N GLN A 427 -8.82 6.37 6.83
CA GLN A 427 -9.84 6.27 5.81
C GLN A 427 -9.50 5.11 4.86
N ALA A 428 -10.52 4.34 4.52
CA ALA A 428 -10.44 3.32 3.48
C ALA A 428 -10.56 3.99 2.10
N VAL A 429 -9.60 3.75 1.21
CA VAL A 429 -9.61 4.30 -0.14
C VAL A 429 -9.74 3.16 -1.14
N TYR A 430 -10.74 3.27 -2.01
CA TYR A 430 -11.13 2.17 -2.89
C TYR A 430 -11.58 2.69 -4.24
N GLY A 431 -11.24 1.93 -5.28
CA GLY A 431 -11.78 2.15 -6.60
C GLY A 431 -12.43 0.88 -7.17
N ASP A 432 -13.74 0.89 -7.41
CA ASP A 432 -14.46 -0.15 -8.19
C ASP A 432 -14.32 -0.02 -9.74
N GLN A 433 -15.32 -0.23 -10.61
CA GLN A 433 -15.16 0.04 -12.06
C GLN A 433 -15.55 1.46 -12.48
N ALA A 434 -16.23 2.23 -11.63
CA ALA A 434 -16.93 3.47 -12.02
C ALA A 434 -16.74 4.65 -11.04
N SER A 435 -16.24 4.41 -9.83
CA SER A 435 -16.16 5.41 -8.77
C SER A 435 -14.91 5.24 -7.92
N LEU A 436 -14.26 6.36 -7.63
CA LEU A 436 -13.31 6.47 -6.53
C LEU A 436 -14.11 6.72 -5.26
N PHE A 437 -13.75 6.04 -4.18
CA PHE A 437 -14.31 6.23 -2.86
C PHE A 437 -13.22 6.50 -1.84
N VAL A 438 -13.52 7.41 -0.92
CA VAL A 438 -12.87 7.45 0.40
C VAL A 438 -13.96 7.29 1.44
N PHE A 439 -13.84 6.26 2.28
CA PHE A 439 -14.76 5.97 3.37
C PHE A 439 -14.10 6.26 4.72
N ASP A 440 -14.88 6.76 5.66
CA ASP A 440 -14.49 6.82 7.06
C ASP A 440 -14.22 5.39 7.56
N GLY A 441 -13.06 5.18 8.17
CA GLY A 441 -12.66 3.84 8.62
C GLY A 441 -13.57 3.25 9.67
N LYS A 442 -14.20 4.08 10.51
CA LYS A 442 -14.97 3.61 11.66
C LYS A 442 -16.41 3.35 11.30
N THR A 443 -17.02 4.26 10.53
CA THR A 443 -18.46 4.22 10.21
C THR A 443 -18.75 3.71 8.79
N GLY A 444 -17.76 3.77 7.90
CA GLY A 444 -17.94 3.55 6.48
C GLY A 444 -18.64 4.71 5.77
N ASP A 445 -18.87 5.86 6.42
CA ASP A 445 -19.48 7.01 5.76
C ASP A 445 -18.61 7.49 4.59
N THR A 446 -19.24 7.93 3.51
CA THR A 446 -18.51 8.34 2.29
C THR A 446 -18.00 9.77 2.45
N ASN A 447 -16.68 9.92 2.64
CA ASN A 447 -15.99 11.21 2.65
C ASN A 447 -15.74 11.75 1.24
N LEU A 448 -15.48 10.87 0.27
CA LEU A 448 -15.32 11.20 -1.15
C LEU A 448 -16.03 10.15 -2.01
N GLN A 449 -16.76 10.63 -3.01
CA GLN A 449 -17.12 9.83 -4.18
C GLN A 449 -16.85 10.68 -5.44
N ALA A 450 -16.05 10.15 -6.36
CA ALA A 450 -15.75 10.79 -7.63
C ALA A 450 -15.90 9.81 -8.79
N ASP A 451 -16.21 10.33 -9.98
CA ASP A 451 -16.22 9.54 -11.21
C ASP A 451 -14.83 8.96 -11.47
N ARG A 452 -14.78 7.69 -11.86
CA ARG A 452 -13.62 7.12 -12.56
C ARG A 452 -14.08 6.05 -13.53
N SER A 453 -13.16 5.47 -14.29
CA SER A 453 -13.49 4.40 -15.23
C SER A 453 -12.36 3.38 -15.23
N SER A 454 -12.66 2.13 -14.92
CA SER A 454 -11.68 1.07 -15.07
C SER A 454 -12.35 -0.26 -15.37
N GLY A 455 -11.76 -1.03 -16.27
CA GLY A 455 -12.05 -2.45 -16.41
C GLY A 455 -11.58 -3.30 -15.23
N THR A 456 -10.76 -2.71 -14.35
CA THR A 456 -10.14 -3.28 -13.14
C THR A 456 -9.25 -4.49 -13.43
N LEU A 457 -7.97 -4.38 -13.09
CA LEU A 457 -7.13 -5.53 -12.75
C LEU A 457 -6.83 -5.37 -11.25
N ILE A 458 -5.61 -5.31 -10.79
CA ILE A 458 -5.33 -5.17 -9.34
C ILE A 458 -4.91 -3.76 -8.95
N GLU A 459 -5.14 -2.76 -9.79
CA GLU A 459 -4.81 -1.38 -9.43
C GLU A 459 -5.65 -0.91 -8.23
N TYR A 460 -5.06 0.00 -7.46
CA TYR A 460 -5.74 0.69 -6.38
C TYR A 460 -5.21 2.13 -6.29
N PRO A 461 -5.96 3.07 -5.68
CA PRO A 461 -5.50 4.44 -5.48
C PRO A 461 -4.18 4.50 -4.69
N VAL A 462 -3.25 5.38 -5.06
CA VAL A 462 -1.99 5.59 -4.33
C VAL A 462 -2.11 6.84 -3.47
N VAL A 463 -1.58 6.79 -2.25
CA VAL A 463 -1.50 7.96 -1.36
C VAL A 463 -0.04 8.32 -1.13
N ALA A 464 0.38 9.47 -1.62
CA ALA A 464 1.73 10.01 -1.50
C ALA A 464 1.67 11.54 -1.56
N ASP A 465 2.69 12.24 -1.05
CA ASP A 465 2.92 13.64 -1.40
C ASP A 465 3.57 13.64 -2.78
N VAL A 466 2.85 14.09 -3.83
CA VAL A 466 3.37 14.01 -5.21
C VAL A 466 4.01 15.31 -5.70
N ASP A 467 3.89 16.42 -4.97
CA ASP A 467 4.45 17.71 -5.39
C ASP A 467 5.34 18.37 -4.35
N ASN A 468 5.71 17.62 -3.31
CA ASN A 468 6.58 18.04 -2.22
C ASN A 468 6.03 19.24 -1.44
N ASP A 469 4.70 19.33 -1.30
CA ASP A 469 4.02 20.44 -0.63
C ASP A 469 3.69 20.16 0.85
N GLN A 470 4.11 19.01 1.37
CA GLN A 470 3.83 18.51 2.72
C GLN A 470 2.34 18.24 2.99
N SER A 471 1.55 17.98 1.96
CA SER A 471 0.20 17.45 2.05
C SER A 471 0.14 16.13 1.29
N ALA A 472 -0.53 15.13 1.86
CA ALA A 472 -0.84 13.93 1.08
C ALA A 472 -1.70 14.29 -0.13
N ASP A 473 -1.59 13.48 -1.19
CA ASP A 473 -2.44 13.45 -2.37
C ASP A 473 -2.95 12.03 -2.62
N ILE A 474 -4.02 11.91 -3.41
CA ILE A 474 -4.53 10.62 -3.91
C ILE A 474 -4.33 10.56 -5.42
N VAL A 475 -3.51 9.62 -5.90
CA VAL A 475 -3.30 9.34 -7.33
C VAL A 475 -4.20 8.19 -7.76
N VAL A 476 -5.01 8.41 -8.80
CA VAL A 476 -5.94 7.42 -9.30
C VAL A 476 -5.78 7.25 -10.79
N VAL A 477 -5.64 6.00 -11.24
CA VAL A 477 -5.62 5.68 -12.67
C VAL A 477 -6.99 5.26 -13.19
N SER A 478 -7.20 5.43 -14.48
CA SER A 478 -8.41 5.07 -15.20
C SER A 478 -8.10 4.59 -16.63
N ASN A 479 -9.04 3.83 -17.19
CA ASN A 479 -9.01 3.31 -18.55
C ASN A 479 -10.40 3.26 -19.19
N ALA A 480 -10.42 3.06 -20.51
CA ALA A 480 -11.62 2.97 -21.32
C ALA A 480 -12.28 1.57 -21.32
N ASN A 481 -11.70 0.56 -20.66
CA ASN A 481 -12.32 -0.76 -20.62
C ASN A 481 -13.56 -0.74 -19.72
N PHE A 482 -14.66 -1.32 -20.22
CA PHE A 482 -15.92 -1.55 -19.52
C PHE A 482 -16.64 -0.34 -18.90
N GLY A 483 -16.03 0.85 -18.86
CA GLY A 483 -16.63 2.09 -18.38
C GLY A 483 -17.08 3.02 -19.50
N THR A 484 -18.15 3.77 -19.26
CA THR A 484 -18.69 4.77 -20.21
C THR A 484 -18.15 6.19 -19.97
N ASN A 485 -17.38 6.39 -18.90
CA ASN A 485 -17.04 7.71 -18.34
C ASN A 485 -15.52 8.00 -18.33
N TYR A 486 -14.73 7.29 -19.14
CA TYR A 486 -13.28 7.50 -19.21
C TYR A 486 -12.92 8.90 -19.74
N LYS A 487 -12.51 9.79 -18.82
CA LYS A 487 -12.12 11.18 -19.11
C LYS A 487 -10.61 11.34 -19.14
N ASN A 488 -9.94 10.96 -18.05
CA ASN A 488 -8.49 11.07 -17.86
C ASN A 488 -7.89 9.70 -17.57
N THR A 489 -6.58 9.55 -17.80
CA THR A 489 -5.82 8.35 -17.41
C THR A 489 -5.36 8.44 -15.96
N VAL A 490 -5.00 9.64 -15.51
CA VAL A 490 -4.59 9.93 -14.15
C VAL A 490 -5.39 11.12 -13.65
N ASP A 491 -5.92 11.00 -12.44
CA ASP A 491 -6.47 12.11 -11.67
C ASP A 491 -5.76 12.13 -10.31
N VAL A 492 -5.24 13.31 -9.92
CA VAL A 492 -4.65 13.53 -8.61
C VAL A 492 -5.57 14.43 -7.78
N TRP A 493 -5.83 14.04 -6.53
CA TRP A 493 -6.71 14.73 -5.61
C TRP A 493 -5.96 15.22 -4.38
N GLN A 494 -6.34 16.39 -3.86
CA GLN A 494 -5.77 17.02 -2.67
C GLN A 494 -6.88 17.59 -1.77
N ASP A 495 -6.59 17.92 -0.50
CA ASP A 495 -7.47 18.81 0.27
C ASP A 495 -7.40 20.24 -0.29
N ALA A 496 -8.55 20.91 -0.41
CA ALA A 496 -8.65 22.26 -0.97
C ALA A 496 -7.80 23.32 -0.25
N GLU A 497 -7.44 23.09 1.01
CA GLU A 497 -6.63 23.99 1.83
C GLU A 497 -5.27 23.36 2.17
N LYS A 498 -4.87 22.25 1.52
CA LYS A 498 -3.61 21.51 1.74
C LYS A 498 -3.41 21.07 3.19
N ARG A 499 -4.47 20.54 3.79
CA ARG A 499 -4.48 20.12 5.20
C ARG A 499 -4.49 18.61 5.40
N TRP A 500 -4.39 17.80 4.35
CA TRP A 500 -4.14 16.39 4.59
C TRP A 500 -2.75 16.23 5.19
N ILE A 501 -2.64 15.31 6.13
CA ILE A 501 -1.40 15.11 6.88
C ILE A 501 -0.23 14.82 5.91
N PRO A 502 0.97 15.40 6.15
CA PRO A 502 2.14 15.10 5.35
C PRO A 502 2.43 13.59 5.32
N THR A 503 2.78 13.09 4.15
CA THR A 503 3.13 11.68 3.94
C THR A 503 4.37 11.56 3.05
N ARG A 504 4.88 10.34 2.90
CA ARG A 504 6.08 10.09 2.09
C ARG A 504 5.82 10.37 0.61
N ARG A 505 6.90 10.76 -0.06
CA ARG A 505 6.96 11.02 -1.51
C ARG A 505 7.24 9.77 -2.35
N ILE A 506 6.94 8.60 -1.79
CA ILE A 506 7.24 7.33 -2.44
C ILE A 506 6.10 6.32 -2.33
N TRP A 507 5.87 5.61 -3.42
CA TRP A 507 5.08 4.39 -3.51
C TRP A 507 5.72 3.49 -4.59
N ASN A 508 6.64 2.63 -4.18
CA ASN A 508 7.59 2.00 -5.11
C ASN A 508 7.10 0.71 -5.77
N GLN A 509 6.07 0.06 -5.22
CA GLN A 509 5.57 -1.22 -5.71
C GLN A 509 4.11 -1.46 -5.30
N HIS A 510 3.51 -2.54 -5.80
CA HIS A 510 2.13 -2.91 -5.45
C HIS A 510 1.99 -3.48 -4.03
N ALA A 511 2.88 -4.37 -3.60
CA ALA A 511 2.90 -4.85 -2.21
C ALA A 511 3.65 -3.85 -1.31
N TYR A 512 3.27 -2.57 -1.36
CA TYR A 512 3.93 -1.51 -0.62
C TYR A 512 3.66 -1.61 0.88
N HIS A 513 4.70 -1.42 1.67
CA HIS A 513 4.63 -1.14 3.09
C HIS A 513 5.87 -0.34 3.45
N VAL A 514 5.74 0.67 4.30
CA VAL A 514 6.74 1.73 4.48
C VAL A 514 8.19 1.24 4.64
N THR A 515 8.41 0.12 5.34
CA THR A 515 9.76 -0.37 5.58
C THR A 515 10.43 -1.11 4.41
N ASN A 516 9.71 -1.41 3.31
CA ASN A 516 10.29 -2.12 2.14
C ASN A 516 11.23 -1.24 1.30
N VAL A 517 11.07 0.08 1.37
CA VAL A 517 11.79 1.05 0.55
C VAL A 517 12.05 2.33 1.35
N ARG A 518 13.17 2.99 1.10
CA ARG A 518 13.48 4.33 1.64
C ARG A 518 12.89 5.42 0.77
N GLU A 519 12.79 6.63 1.29
CA GLU A 519 12.13 7.72 0.53
C GLU A 519 12.94 8.16 -0.70
N ASP A 520 14.25 7.89 -0.73
CA ASP A 520 15.14 8.07 -1.88
C ASP A 520 15.12 6.88 -2.88
N GLY A 521 14.23 5.89 -2.68
CA GLY A 521 14.12 4.72 -3.56
C GLY A 521 15.13 3.60 -3.27
N THR A 522 16.04 3.77 -2.31
CA THR A 522 16.97 2.70 -1.94
C THR A 522 16.27 1.57 -1.19
N ILE A 523 16.64 0.33 -1.49
CA ILE A 523 16.07 -0.87 -0.84
C ILE A 523 16.88 -1.18 0.44
N PRO A 524 16.25 -1.26 1.62
CA PRO A 524 16.96 -1.56 2.85
C PRO A 524 17.57 -2.96 2.82
N LYS A 525 18.89 -3.03 2.96
CA LYS A 525 19.62 -4.29 3.17
C LYS A 525 19.09 -5.12 4.33
N LYS A 526 18.68 -4.43 5.41
CA LYS A 526 17.94 -5.03 6.51
C LYS A 526 16.61 -4.32 6.65
N MET A 527 15.56 -4.96 6.17
CA MET A 527 14.20 -4.47 6.30
C MET A 527 13.77 -4.51 7.77
N VAL A 528 13.32 -3.38 8.31
CA VAL A 528 12.73 -3.40 9.65
C VAL A 528 11.35 -4.07 9.58
N PRO A 529 11.03 -5.00 10.51
CA PRO A 529 9.70 -5.60 10.60
C PRO A 529 8.59 -4.55 10.67
N ASN A 530 7.83 -4.40 9.58
CA ASN A 530 6.81 -3.36 9.47
C ASN A 530 5.72 -3.49 10.54
N TRP A 531 5.37 -4.74 10.88
CA TRP A 531 4.39 -5.07 11.92
C TRP A 531 4.80 -4.67 13.33
N LYS A 532 6.09 -4.41 13.56
CA LYS A 532 6.62 -3.87 14.83
C LYS A 532 6.74 -2.35 14.82
N LYS A 533 6.59 -1.69 13.66
CA LYS A 533 6.72 -0.23 13.48
C LYS A 533 5.35 0.43 13.31
N LEU A 534 4.76 0.29 12.13
CA LEU A 534 3.50 0.95 11.78
C LEU A 534 2.33 -0.02 11.86
N ASN A 535 2.60 -1.31 11.66
CA ASN A 535 1.59 -2.36 11.62
C ASN A 535 0.48 -2.12 10.58
N THR A 536 0.88 -1.63 9.41
CA THR A 536 0.00 -1.33 8.28
C THR A 536 0.48 -1.98 6.99
N PHE A 537 -0.39 -2.21 6.00
CA PHE A 537 0.03 -2.81 4.73
C PHE A 537 -0.77 -2.23 3.57
N ARG A 538 -0.09 -1.85 2.48
CA ARG A 538 -0.62 -1.01 1.39
C ARG A 538 -1.17 0.31 1.92
N THR A 539 -0.36 0.98 2.73
CA THR A 539 -0.64 2.31 3.27
C THR A 539 0.66 3.08 3.33
N ASN A 540 0.57 4.40 3.29
CA ASN A 540 1.72 5.27 3.51
C ASN A 540 1.82 5.72 4.97
N ALA A 541 2.98 6.25 5.37
CA ALA A 541 3.20 6.77 6.72
C ALA A 541 2.81 8.24 6.82
N GLN A 542 2.36 8.67 8.00
CA GLN A 542 2.42 10.08 8.37
C GLN A 542 3.88 10.48 8.61
N ILE A 543 4.26 11.66 8.15
CA ILE A 543 5.57 12.26 8.46
C ILE A 543 5.41 13.36 9.50
N GLU A 544 6.21 13.29 10.56
CA GLU A 544 6.39 14.36 11.51
C GLU A 544 7.87 14.61 11.79
N GLY A 545 8.31 15.87 11.64
CA GLY A 545 9.74 16.18 11.74
C GLY A 545 10.49 15.63 10.54
N ASN A 546 11.46 14.73 10.78
CA ASN A 546 12.29 14.12 9.73
C ASN A 546 12.11 12.60 9.63
N GLY A 547 10.98 12.05 10.10
CA GLY A 547 10.77 10.61 10.10
C GLY A 547 9.31 10.19 10.02
N ASP A 548 9.12 8.92 9.68
CA ASP A 548 7.80 8.27 9.68
C ASP A 548 7.33 8.06 11.11
N CYS A 549 6.04 8.30 11.35
CA CYS A 549 5.43 8.14 12.65
C CYS A 549 4.14 7.33 12.54
N ALA A 550 3.76 6.69 13.66
CA ALA A 550 2.46 6.03 13.79
C ALA A 550 1.48 7.00 14.48
N PRO A 551 0.20 7.04 14.08
CA PRO A 551 -0.81 7.77 14.82
C PRO A 551 -0.81 7.38 16.30
N PRO A 552 -1.07 8.33 17.21
CA PRO A 552 -1.01 8.05 18.64
C PRO A 552 -2.16 7.10 19.00
N PRO A 553 -1.93 6.07 19.86
CA PRO A 553 -2.98 5.16 20.25
C PRO A 553 -4.10 5.94 20.97
N PRO A 554 -5.37 5.71 20.64
CA PRO A 554 -6.48 6.46 21.19
C PRO A 554 -6.65 6.13 22.69
N ASN A 555 -6.36 7.13 23.52
CA ASN A 555 -6.52 7.16 24.97
C ASN A 555 -5.61 6.20 25.75
N LYS A 556 -4.43 6.68 26.19
CA LYS A 556 -3.97 6.30 27.53
C LYS A 556 -4.96 6.92 28.53
N PRO A 557 -5.72 6.14 29.32
CA PRO A 557 -6.40 6.71 30.48
C PRO A 557 -5.32 7.38 31.34
N LYS A 558 -5.56 8.62 31.75
CA LYS A 558 -4.77 9.24 32.82
C LYS A 558 -5.01 8.52 34.14
#